data_AF-A0A9E7C2D5-F1
#
_entry.id   AF-A0A9E7C2D5-F1
#
_cell.length_a   1.000
_cell.length_b   1.000
_cell.length_c   1.000
_cell.angle_alpha   90.00
_cell.angle_beta   90.00
_cell.angle_gamma   90.00
#
_symmetry.space_group_name_H-M   'P 1'
#
loop_
_entity.id
_entity.type
_entity.pdbx_description
1 polymer ?
#
loop_
_entity_poly.entity_id
_entity_poly.type
_entity_poly.pdbx_seq_one_letter_code
_entity_poly.pdbx_strand_id
1 'polypeptide(L)'
;MTSERAQAYGRVTAMLADVGPTKLQADEQDIVRDAADTLLFCEDVHADPAAQEALDAIDELVERLVSSERWTAERAEELRSHIEACGPAVHR
;
A
#
# COMPACT_ATOMS: atom_id res chain seq x y z
N MET A 1 -15.99 6.69 -3.98
CA MET A 1 -15.06 5.73 -4.62
C MET A 1 -15.18 5.81 -6.14
N THR A 2 -14.05 5.98 -6.85
CA THR A 2 -13.99 5.96 -8.32
C THR A 2 -13.62 4.57 -8.84
N SER A 3 -13.86 4.32 -10.13
CA SER A 3 -13.47 3.05 -10.78
C SER A 3 -11.95 2.81 -10.74
N GLU A 4 -11.14 3.87 -10.73
CA GLU A 4 -9.68 3.77 -10.67
C GLU A 4 -9.17 3.32 -9.30
N ARG A 5 -9.75 3.84 -8.22
CA ARG A 5 -9.38 3.47 -6.84
C ARG A 5 -9.69 2.00 -6.53
N ALA A 6 -10.84 1.52 -7.02
CA ALA A 6 -11.19 0.10 -6.91
C ALA A 6 -10.24 -0.81 -7.71
N GLN A 7 -9.79 -0.37 -8.89
CA GLN A 7 -8.80 -1.11 -9.68
C GLN A 7 -7.42 -1.13 -9.00
N ALA A 8 -7.01 -0.03 -8.38
CA ALA A 8 -5.77 0.04 -7.59
C ALA A 8 -5.80 -0.94 -6.42
N TYR A 9 -6.90 -0.98 -5.67
CA TYR A 9 -7.10 -1.97 -4.61
C TYR A 9 -7.02 -3.42 -5.12
N GLY A 10 -7.59 -3.67 -6.30
CA GLY A 10 -7.46 -4.96 -6.98
C GLY A 10 -6.00 -5.34 -7.29
N ARG A 11 -5.16 -4.38 -7.70
CA ARG A 11 -3.71 -4.61 -7.93
C ARG A 11 -2.96 -4.91 -6.63
N VAL A 12 -3.27 -4.20 -5.54
CA VAL A 12 -2.70 -4.49 -4.21
C VAL A 12 -3.05 -5.93 -3.80
N THR A 13 -4.33 -6.30 -3.89
CA THR A 13 -4.79 -7.65 -3.52
C THR A 13 -4.12 -8.74 -4.37
N ALA A 14 -3.98 -8.50 -5.69
CA ALA A 14 -3.31 -9.41 -6.60
C ALA A 14 -1.81 -9.56 -6.25
N MET A 15 -1.14 -8.46 -5.91
CA MET A 15 0.27 -8.48 -5.50
C MET A 15 0.46 -9.27 -4.21
N LEU A 16 -0.39 -9.06 -3.20
CA LEU A 16 -0.35 -9.85 -1.96
C LEU A 16 -0.51 -11.36 -2.22
N ALA A 17 -1.38 -11.73 -3.15
CA ALA A 17 -1.58 -13.13 -3.54
C ALA A 17 -0.36 -13.71 -4.30
N ASP A 18 0.31 -12.93 -5.14
CA ASP A 18 1.52 -13.32 -5.87
C ASP A 18 2.72 -13.53 -4.93
N VAL A 19 2.94 -12.58 -4.01
CA VAL A 19 4.08 -12.61 -3.08
C VAL A 19 4.00 -13.83 -2.15
N GLY A 20 2.80 -14.11 -1.65
CA GLY A 20 2.54 -15.20 -0.72
C GLY A 20 3.16 -15.01 0.69
N PRO A 21 2.81 -15.88 1.65
CA PRO A 21 3.14 -15.72 3.07
C PRO A 21 4.63 -15.87 3.40
N THR A 22 5.44 -16.41 2.49
CA THR A 22 6.88 -16.62 2.69
C THR A 22 7.71 -15.37 2.41
N LYS A 23 7.23 -14.50 1.52
CA LYS A 23 7.92 -13.26 1.14
C LYS A 23 7.30 -12.03 1.78
N LEU A 24 6.05 -12.11 2.24
CA LEU A 24 5.39 -11.11 3.07
C LEU A 24 4.60 -11.84 4.17
N GLN A 25 5.01 -11.66 5.42
CA GLN A 25 4.44 -12.33 6.59
C GLN A 25 3.00 -11.86 6.82
N ALA A 26 2.20 -12.61 7.60
CA ALA A 26 0.79 -12.29 7.83
C ALA A 26 0.59 -10.85 8.34
N ASP A 27 1.31 -10.47 9.40
CA ASP A 27 1.23 -9.11 9.97
C ASP A 27 1.66 -8.03 8.95
N GLU A 28 2.64 -8.34 8.09
CA GLU A 28 3.08 -7.43 7.02
C GLU A 28 2.02 -7.28 5.92
N GLN A 29 1.27 -8.35 5.60
CA GLN A 29 0.15 -8.28 4.66
C GLN A 29 -1.02 -7.50 5.23
N ASP A 30 -1.26 -7.61 6.54
CA ASP A 30 -2.34 -6.89 7.20
C ASP A 30 -2.06 -5.38 7.20
N ILE A 31 -0.81 -4.96 7.44
CA ILE A 31 -0.40 -3.55 7.27
C ILE A 31 -0.72 -3.04 5.86
N VAL A 32 -0.43 -3.84 4.82
CA VAL A 32 -0.73 -3.46 3.43
C VAL A 32 -2.23 -3.33 3.17
N ARG A 33 -3.04 -4.27 3.69
CA ARG A 33 -4.50 -4.23 3.53
C ARG A 33 -5.10 -3.04 4.25
N ASP A 34 -4.71 -2.83 5.50
CA ASP A 34 -5.19 -1.73 6.33
C ASP A 34 -4.87 -0.37 5.70
N ALA A 35 -3.66 -0.21 5.14
CA ALA A 35 -3.30 1.01 4.43
C ALA A 35 -4.11 1.21 3.15
N ALA A 36 -4.27 0.16 2.34
CA ALA A 36 -5.06 0.21 1.11
C ALA A 36 -6.54 0.52 1.40
N ASP A 37 -7.13 -0.08 2.43
CA ASP A 37 -8.49 0.17 2.88
C ASP A 37 -8.65 1.60 3.40
N THR A 38 -7.75 2.05 4.27
CA THR A 38 -7.73 3.42 4.81
C THR A 38 -7.70 4.43 3.66
N LEU A 39 -6.78 4.24 2.70
CA LEU A 39 -6.72 5.10 1.53
C LEU A 39 -7.93 4.96 0.63
N LEU A 40 -8.53 3.77 0.46
CA LEU A 40 -9.72 3.58 -0.38
C LEU A 40 -10.93 4.38 0.09
N PHE A 41 -11.07 4.58 1.40
CA PHE A 41 -12.16 5.35 2.01
C PHE A 41 -11.80 6.80 2.32
N CYS A 42 -10.52 7.17 2.26
CA CYS A 42 -10.05 8.54 2.48
C CYS A 42 -10.53 9.52 1.39
N GLU A 43 -11.01 10.70 1.79
CA GLU A 43 -11.42 11.78 0.88
C GLU A 43 -10.29 12.78 0.61
N ASP A 44 -9.43 13.05 1.60
CA ASP A 44 -8.27 13.93 1.50
C ASP A 44 -7.14 13.44 2.42
N VAL A 45 -6.04 12.97 1.83
CA VAL A 45 -4.88 12.43 2.56
C VAL A 45 -4.19 13.50 3.42
N HIS A 46 -4.27 14.77 3.03
CA HIS A 46 -3.64 15.85 3.80
C HIS A 46 -4.46 16.24 5.04
N ALA A 47 -5.76 15.97 5.02
CA ALA A 47 -6.68 16.27 6.11
C ALA A 47 -7.01 15.05 6.99
N ASP A 48 -6.61 13.84 6.58
CA ASP A 48 -6.86 12.59 7.29
C ASP A 48 -5.57 12.03 7.92
N PRO A 49 -5.40 12.15 9.26
CA PRO A 49 -4.25 11.60 9.96
C PRO A 49 -4.11 10.08 9.81
N ALA A 50 -5.21 9.33 9.71
CA ALA A 50 -5.14 7.89 9.53
C ALA A 50 -4.56 7.52 8.17
N ALA A 51 -4.88 8.30 7.13
CA ALA A 51 -4.28 8.14 5.81
C ALA A 51 -2.78 8.43 5.80
N GLN A 52 -2.32 9.42 6.59
CA GLN A 52 -0.90 9.73 6.74
C GLN A 52 -0.16 8.62 7.49
N GLU A 53 -0.69 8.19 8.63
CA GLU A 53 -0.14 7.08 9.42
C GLU A 53 -0.08 5.79 8.61
N ALA A 54 -1.09 5.52 7.78
CA ALA A 54 -1.10 4.39 6.87
C ALA A 54 0.03 4.46 5.83
N LEU A 55 0.28 5.62 5.24
CA LEU A 55 1.37 5.82 4.28
C LEU A 55 2.75 5.67 4.95
N ASP A 56 2.92 6.24 6.14
CA ASP A 56 4.16 6.12 6.91
C ASP A 56 4.44 4.65 7.26
N ALA A 57 3.41 3.89 7.68
CA ALA A 57 3.55 2.46 7.97
C ALA A 57 3.97 1.64 6.73
N ILE A 58 3.51 2.04 5.54
CA ILE A 58 3.95 1.43 4.28
C ILE A 58 5.39 1.78 3.96
N ASP A 59 5.80 3.03 4.14
CA ASP A 59 7.17 3.48 3.91
C ASP A 59 8.15 2.73 4.82
N GLU A 60 7.83 2.59 6.10
CA GLU A 60 8.62 1.78 7.06
C GLU A 60 8.66 0.30 6.67
N LEU A 61 7.53 -0.28 6.25
CA LEU A 61 7.46 -1.68 5.84
C LEU A 61 8.33 -1.95 4.61
N VAL A 62 8.23 -1.13 3.57
CA VAL A 62 8.98 -1.37 2.33
C VAL A 62 10.48 -1.15 2.53
N GLU A 63 10.88 -0.15 3.33
CA GLU A 63 12.29 0.05 3.71
C GLU A 63 12.84 -1.18 4.44
N ARG A 64 12.07 -1.74 5.38
CA ARG A 64 12.48 -2.95 6.11
C ARG A 64 12.58 -4.18 5.21
N LEU A 65 11.70 -4.33 4.23
CA LEU A 65 11.72 -5.47 3.30
C LEU A 65 12.90 -5.39 2.32
N VAL A 66 13.25 -4.19 1.87
CA VAL A 66 14.40 -3.95 0.98
C VAL A 66 15.71 -4.08 1.75
N SER A 67 15.83 -3.48 2.93
CA SER A 67 17.04 -3.53 3.76
C SER A 67 17.37 -4.95 4.23
N SER A 68 16.36 -5.82 4.39
CA SER A 68 16.54 -7.25 4.68
C SER A 68 16.70 -8.14 3.45
N GLU A 69 16.82 -7.55 2.25
CA GLU A 69 16.99 -8.25 0.97
C GLU A 69 15.85 -9.24 0.63
N ARG A 70 14.71 -9.15 1.33
CA ARG A 70 13.53 -9.98 1.06
C ARG A 70 12.82 -9.53 -0.22
N TRP A 71 12.87 -8.23 -0.51
CA TRP A 71 12.27 -7.58 -1.66
C TRP A 71 13.28 -6.73 -2.42
N THR A 72 13.04 -6.53 -3.71
CA THR A 72 13.77 -5.53 -4.51
C THR A 72 13.16 -4.15 -4.29
N ALA A 73 13.96 -3.10 -4.44
CA ALA A 73 13.49 -1.72 -4.39
C ALA A 73 12.38 -1.45 -5.43
N GLU A 74 12.48 -2.07 -6.60
CA GLU A 74 11.47 -1.98 -7.67
C GLU A 74 10.11 -2.52 -7.22
N ARG A 75 10.07 -3.71 -6.58
CA ARG A 75 8.81 -4.27 -6.06
C ARG A 75 8.24 -3.44 -4.91
N ALA A 76 9.10 -2.88 -4.06
CA ALA A 76 8.68 -1.98 -2.98
C ALA A 76 7.99 -0.72 -3.54
N GLU A 77 8.60 -0.08 -4.54
CA GLU A 77 8.04 1.09 -5.21
C GLU A 77 6.72 0.77 -5.93
N GLU A 78 6.64 -0.39 -6.58
CA GLU A 78 5.40 -0.83 -7.23
C GLU A 78 4.24 -0.98 -6.22
N LEU A 79 4.50 -1.60 -5.07
CA LEU A 79 3.50 -1.73 -4.00
C LEU A 79 3.04 -0.36 -3.52
N ARG A 80 3.99 0.55 -3.25
CA ARG A 80 3.72 1.91 -2.80
C ARG A 80 2.82 2.65 -3.79
N SER A 81 3.16 2.58 -5.08
CA SER A 81 2.36 3.20 -6.14
C SER A 81 0.93 2.65 -6.22
N HIS A 82 0.75 1.34 -6.06
CA HIS A 82 -0.60 0.74 -6.03
C HIS A 82 -1.41 1.19 -4.82
N ILE A 83 -0.77 1.33 -3.65
CA ILE A 83 -1.42 1.80 -2.42
C ILE A 83 -1.80 3.27 -2.54
N GLU A 84 -0.89 4.15 -2.97
CA GLU A 84 -1.18 5.57 -3.19
C GLU A 84 -2.35 5.76 -4.17
N ALA A 85 -2.42 4.94 -5.22
CA ALA A 85 -3.52 4.97 -6.19
C ALA A 85 -4.88 4.50 -5.63
N CYS A 86 -4.92 3.90 -4.45
CA CYS A 86 -6.17 3.64 -3.72
C CYS A 86 -6.75 4.93 -3.13
N GLY A 87 -5.90 5.93 -2.88
CA GLY A 87 -6.26 7.24 -2.33
C GLY A 87 -6.94 8.18 -3.33
N PRO A 88 -7.39 9.36 -2.88
CA PRO A 88 -7.86 10.42 -3.77
C PRO A 88 -6.75 10.82 -4.74
N ALA A 89 -7.11 11.03 -6.02
CA ALA A 89 -6.17 11.49 -7.02
C ALA A 89 -5.69 12.90 -6.63
N VAL A 90 -4.47 12.98 -6.10
CA VAL A 90 -3.82 14.26 -5.83
C VAL A 90 -3.40 14.79 -7.20
N HIS A 91 -4.20 15.69 -7.79
CA HIS A 91 -3.71 16.49 -8.92
C HIS A 91 -2.58 17.37 -8.38
N ARG A 92 -1.34 16.92 -8.56
CA ARG A 92 -0.14 17.69 -8.28
C ARG A 92 0.09 18.74 -9.35
#